data_AF-A0A377DDY0-F1
#
_entry.id   AF-A0A377DDY0-F1
#
_cell.length_a   1.000
_cell.length_b   1.000
_cell.length_c   1.000
_cell.angle_alpha   90.00
_cell.angle_beta   90.00
_cell.angle_gamma   90.00
#
_symmetry.space_group_name_H-M   'P 1'
#
loop_
_entity.id
_entity.type
_entity.pdbx_description
1 polymer ?
#
loop_
_entity_poly.entity_id
_entity_poly.type
_entity_poly.pdbx_seq_one_letter_code
_entity_poly.pdbx_strand_id
1 'polypeptide(L)'
;MEVQPQLVLLQKTLLYVEGVGRQLYPQLDLWKTAKPFLESWIKDQVGIPALVRAFKEKAPFWVEKMPELPELVYDSLRQGKYLQHSVDKIARELQSNHVRQGQSRYFSELALR
;
A
#
# COMPACT_ATOMS: atom_id res chain seq x y z
N MET A 1 14.93 5.08 17.37
CA MET A 1 13.75 5.86 16.94
C MET A 1 13.96 7.29 17.43
N GLU A 2 14.22 8.23 16.53
CA GLU A 2 14.41 9.64 16.91
C GLU A 2 13.04 10.30 17.09
N VAL A 3 12.77 10.80 18.29
CA VAL A 3 11.52 11.49 18.60
C VAL A 3 11.67 12.93 18.11
N GLN A 4 10.76 13.38 17.23
CA GLN A 4 10.79 14.73 16.67
C GLN A 4 10.63 15.79 17.78
N PRO A 5 11.59 16.73 17.95
CA PRO A 5 11.60 17.69 19.06
C PRO A 5 10.37 18.63 19.08
N GLN A 6 9.76 18.88 17.93
CA GLN A 6 8.63 19.80 17.78
C GLN A 6 7.35 19.26 18.46
N LEU A 7 7.14 17.94 18.41
CA LEU A 7 5.99 17.30 19.07
C LEU A 7 6.13 17.36 20.59
N VAL A 8 7.36 17.26 21.11
CA VAL A 8 7.64 17.37 22.54
C VAL A 8 7.37 18.79 23.04
N LEU A 9 7.71 19.81 22.24
CA LEU A 9 7.45 21.21 22.60
C LEU A 9 5.95 21.51 22.65
N LEU A 10 5.18 21.06 21.65
CA LEU A 10 3.71 21.24 21.63
C LEU A 10 3.06 20.59 22.86
N GLN A 11 3.48 19.37 23.20
CA GLN A 11 2.98 18.66 24.39
C GLN A 11 3.29 19.43 25.67
N LYS A 12 4.51 19.97 25.80
CA LYS A 12 4.89 20.81 26.95
C LYS A 12 4.07 22.09 27.03
N THR A 13 3.81 22.75 25.91
CA THR A 13 2.95 23.95 25.88
C THR A 13 1.52 23.62 26.30
N LEU A 14 0.96 22.51 25.80
CA LEU A 14 -0.39 22.08 26.15
C LEU A 14 -0.51 21.76 27.65
N LEU A 15 0.47 21.04 28.20
CA LEU A 15 0.59 20.77 29.64
C LEU A 15 0.75 22.05 30.48
N TYR A 16 1.55 23.00 30.01
CA TYR A 16 1.72 24.28 30.69
C TYR A 16 0.41 25.07 30.76
N VAL A 17 -0.32 25.14 29.64
CA VAL A 17 -1.63 25.79 29.57
C VAL A 17 -2.64 25.10 30.49
N GLU A 18 -2.64 23.76 30.56
CA GLU A 18 -3.49 23.01 31.50
C GLU A 18 -3.12 23.29 32.97
N GLY A 19 -1.83 23.35 33.28
CA GLY A 19 -1.34 23.68 34.61
C GLY A 19 -1.78 25.07 35.06
N VAL A 20 -1.60 26.08 34.21
CA VAL A 20 -2.07 27.45 34.46
C VAL A 20 -3.60 27.49 34.58
N GLY A 21 -4.31 26.82 33.68
CA GLY A 21 -5.78 26.73 33.71
C GLY A 21 -6.32 26.13 35.02
N ARG A 22 -5.67 25.09 35.56
CA ARG A 22 -6.05 24.49 36.85
C ARG A 22 -5.74 25.36 38.06
N GLN A 23 -4.75 26.26 37.98
CA GLN A 23 -4.51 27.23 39.06
C GLN A 23 -5.66 28.24 39.19
N LEU A 24 -6.27 28.64 38.06
CA LEU A 24 -7.43 29.55 38.04
C LEU A 24 -8.75 28.80 38.30
N TYR A 25 -8.91 27.62 37.70
CA TYR A 25 -10.10 26.77 37.81
C TYR A 25 -9.68 25.34 38.14
N PRO A 26 -9.63 24.94 39.42
CA PRO A 26 -9.11 23.63 39.86
C PRO A 26 -9.79 22.42 39.22
N GLN A 27 -11.02 22.61 38.72
CA GLN A 27 -11.89 21.58 38.16
C GLN A 27 -11.79 21.53 36.61
N LEU A 28 -10.99 22.40 36.00
CA LEU A 28 -10.82 22.50 34.57
C LEU A 28 -10.00 21.32 34.03
N ASP A 29 -10.54 20.67 33.01
CA ASP A 29 -9.89 19.64 32.22
C ASP A 29 -9.97 20.07 30.74
N LEU A 30 -8.85 20.52 30.20
CA LEU A 30 -8.73 21.00 28.82
C LEU A 30 -8.98 19.88 27.81
N TRP A 31 -8.55 18.65 28.10
CA TRP A 31 -8.79 17.50 27.22
C TRP A 31 -10.26 17.15 27.15
N LYS A 32 -10.95 17.10 28.30
CA LYS A 32 -12.39 16.83 28.37
C LYS A 32 -13.19 17.89 27.61
N THR A 33 -12.77 19.15 27.71
CA THR A 33 -13.45 20.28 27.05
C THR A 33 -13.17 20.32 25.54
N ALA A 34 -11.96 19.96 25.11
CA ALA A 34 -11.56 19.96 23.70
C ALA A 34 -12.07 18.75 22.89
N LYS A 35 -12.38 17.63 23.56
CA LYS A 35 -12.84 16.37 22.95
C LYS A 35 -13.93 16.54 21.87
N PRO A 36 -15.08 17.19 22.11
CA PRO A 36 -16.14 17.29 21.10
C PRO A 36 -15.69 18.05 19.83
N PHE A 37 -14.84 19.07 19.99
CA PHE A 37 -14.30 19.83 18.87
C PHE A 37 -13.33 18.96 18.05
N LEU A 38 -12.45 18.23 18.72
CA LEU A 38 -11.53 17.30 18.06
C LEU A 38 -12.28 16.21 17.30
N GLU A 39 -13.32 15.62 17.90
CA GLU A 39 -14.15 14.59 17.26
C GLU A 39 -14.84 15.13 16.00
N SER A 40 -15.42 16.34 16.06
CA SER A 40 -16.01 16.98 14.87
C SER A 40 -14.98 17.24 13.77
N TRP A 41 -13.81 17.77 14.13
CA TRP A 41 -12.76 18.07 13.16
C TRP A 41 -12.19 16.80 12.51
N ILE A 42 -11.93 15.74 13.28
CA ILE A 42 -11.49 14.44 12.74
C ILE A 42 -12.55 13.88 11.81
N LYS A 43 -13.83 13.94 12.19
CA LYS A 43 -14.93 13.47 11.33
C LYS A 43 -15.01 14.26 10.02
N ASP A 44 -14.73 15.55 10.05
CA ASP A 44 -14.78 16.40 8.86
C ASP A 44 -13.56 16.21 7.95
N GLN A 45 -12.38 15.92 8.52
CA GLN A 45 -11.14 15.75 7.76
C GLN A 45 -10.88 14.31 7.30
N VAL A 46 -11.21 13.31 8.12
CA VAL A 46 -10.88 11.90 7.91
C VAL A 46 -12.13 11.04 7.68
N GLY A 47 -13.34 11.59 7.89
CA GLY A 47 -14.57 10.82 7.78
C GLY A 47 -14.96 10.48 6.33
N ILE A 48 -15.94 9.56 6.23
CA ILE A 48 -16.58 9.18 4.97
C ILE A 48 -17.03 10.38 4.12
N PRO A 49 -17.53 11.50 4.68
CA PRO A 49 -17.86 12.68 3.88
C PRO A 49 -16.66 13.24 3.11
N ALA A 50 -15.47 13.30 3.72
CA ALA A 50 -14.25 13.77 3.07
C ALA A 50 -13.83 12.81 1.94
N LEU A 51 -13.95 11.50 2.17
CA LEU A 51 -13.69 10.48 1.15
C LEU A 51 -14.65 10.61 -0.04
N VAL A 52 -15.94 10.79 0.23
CA VAL A 52 -16.97 10.99 -0.81
C VAL A 52 -16.74 12.29 -1.57
N ARG A 53 -16.33 13.37 -0.88
CA ARG A 53 -16.00 14.65 -1.51
C ARG A 53 -14.79 14.53 -2.43
N ALA A 54 -13.72 13.90 -1.95
CA ALA A 54 -12.51 13.63 -2.73
C ALA A 54 -12.81 12.72 -3.94
N PHE A 55 -13.68 11.73 -3.77
CA PHE A 55 -14.12 10.88 -4.87
C PHE A 55 -14.98 11.64 -5.88
N LYS A 56 -15.92 12.49 -5.41
CA LYS A 56 -16.78 13.31 -6.26
C LYS A 56 -16.01 14.36 -7.07
N GLU A 57 -14.98 14.98 -6.49
CA GLU A 57 -14.10 15.91 -7.20
C GLU A 57 -13.31 15.22 -8.31
N LYS A 58 -12.88 13.97 -8.09
CA LYS A 58 -12.14 13.20 -9.09
C LYS A 58 -13.05 12.45 -10.07
N ALA A 59 -14.29 12.16 -9.71
CA ALA A 59 -15.25 11.40 -10.51
C ALA A 59 -15.37 11.87 -11.97
N PRO A 60 -15.50 13.17 -12.30
CA PRO A 60 -15.59 13.60 -13.70
C PRO A 60 -14.36 13.22 -14.54
N PHE A 61 -13.16 13.27 -13.96
CA PHE A 61 -11.93 12.82 -14.61
C PHE A 61 -11.90 11.30 -14.84
N TRP A 62 -12.41 10.52 -13.87
CA TRP A 62 -12.50 9.06 -14.02
C TRP A 62 -13.53 8.65 -15.07
N VAL A 63 -14.64 9.39 -15.21
CA VAL A 63 -15.66 9.13 -16.25
C VAL A 63 -15.10 9.37 -17.65
N GLU A 64 -14.27 10.39 -17.83
CA GLU A 64 -13.62 10.68 -19.11
C GLU A 64 -12.60 9.59 -19.51
N LYS A 65 -11.94 8.98 -18.52
CA LYS A 65 -10.94 7.90 -18.74
C LYS A 65 -11.51 6.49 -18.68
N MET A 66 -12.76 6.33 -18.25
CA MET A 66 -13.44 5.03 -18.12
C MET A 66 -13.56 4.23 -19.42
N PRO A 67 -13.80 4.82 -20.61
CA PRO A 67 -13.99 4.07 -21.85
C PRO A 67 -12.76 3.25 -22.29
N GLU A 68 -11.55 3.67 -21.92
CA GLU A 68 -10.29 3.06 -22.35
C GLU A 68 -9.80 1.94 -21.40
N LEU A 69 -10.30 1.91 -20.15
CA LEU A 69 -9.90 0.93 -19.14
C LEU A 69 -10.25 -0.54 -19.47
N PRO A 70 -11.42 -0.86 -20.03
CA PRO A 70 -11.78 -2.25 -20.35
C PRO A 70 -10.81 -2.88 -21.35
N GLU A 71 -10.40 -2.12 -22.36
CA GLU A 71 -9.52 -2.59 -23.43
C GLU A 71 -8.10 -2.81 -22.90
N LEU A 72 -7.57 -1.87 -22.11
CA LEU A 72 -6.26 -1.99 -21.45
C LEU A 72 -6.19 -3.18 -20.48
N VAL A 73 -7.24 -3.39 -19.67
CA VAL A 73 -7.32 -4.53 -18.74
C VAL A 73 -7.45 -5.85 -19.51
N TYR A 74 -8.27 -5.88 -20.56
CA TYR A 74 -8.44 -7.05 -21.41
C TYR A 74 -7.13 -7.46 -22.10
N ASP A 75 -6.42 -6.49 -22.68
CA ASP A 75 -5.16 -6.72 -23.36
C ASP A 75 -4.05 -7.17 -22.41
N SER A 76 -3.97 -6.57 -21.22
CA SER A 76 -2.99 -6.96 -20.19
C SER A 76 -3.24 -8.37 -19.65
N LEU A 77 -4.52 -8.75 -19.44
CA LEU A 77 -4.89 -10.12 -19.08
C LEU A 77 -4.60 -11.12 -20.21
N ARG A 78 -4.73 -10.70 -21.46
CA ARG A 78 -4.40 -11.55 -22.63
C ARG A 78 -2.89 -11.72 -22.76
N GLN A 79 -2.10 -10.67 -22.53
CA GLN A 79 -0.64 -10.70 -22.59
C GLN A 79 -0.04 -11.63 -21.52
N GLY A 80 -0.63 -11.66 -20.31
CA GLY A 80 -0.27 -12.62 -19.27
C GLY A 80 -0.42 -14.08 -19.72
N LYS A 81 -1.49 -14.40 -20.46
CA LYS A 81 -1.71 -15.77 -21.00
C LYS A 81 -0.66 -16.16 -22.05
N TYR A 82 -0.25 -15.22 -22.91
CA TYR A 82 0.81 -15.49 -23.90
C TYR A 82 2.18 -15.71 -23.24
N LEU A 83 2.49 -14.93 -22.21
CA LEU A 83 3.75 -15.06 -21.48
C LEU A 83 3.85 -16.41 -20.75
N GLN A 84 2.74 -16.86 -20.14
CA GLN A 84 2.65 -18.16 -19.48
C GLN A 84 3.00 -19.31 -20.44
N HIS A 85 2.46 -19.29 -21.65
CA HIS A 85 2.71 -20.34 -22.65
C HIS A 85 4.16 -20.40 -23.13
N SER A 86 4.82 -19.25 -23.29
CA SER A 86 6.24 -19.20 -23.67
C SER A 86 7.13 -19.76 -22.56
N VAL A 87 6.83 -19.44 -21.29
CA VAL A 87 7.56 -19.99 -20.13
C VAL A 87 7.37 -21.50 -20.02
N ASP A 88 6.15 -22.02 -20.22
CA ASP A 88 5.86 -23.46 -20.19
C ASP A 88 6.55 -24.25 -21.32
N LYS A 89 6.77 -23.61 -22.48
CA LYS A 89 7.54 -24.23 -23.57
C LYS A 89 9.02 -24.33 -23.20
N ILE A 90 9.59 -23.22 -22.71
CA ILE A 90 11.00 -23.16 -22.31
C ILE A 90 11.28 -24.15 -21.17
N ALA A 91 10.40 -24.22 -20.17
CA ALA A 91 10.53 -25.17 -19.06
C ALA A 91 10.55 -26.63 -19.55
N ARG A 92 9.68 -26.99 -20.50
CA ARG A 92 9.64 -28.32 -21.11
C ARG A 92 10.88 -28.64 -21.95
N GLU A 93 11.38 -27.68 -22.72
CA GLU A 93 12.62 -27.83 -23.49
C GLU A 93 13.83 -28.07 -22.57
N LEU A 94 13.97 -27.27 -21.51
CA LEU A 94 15.04 -27.42 -20.52
C LEU A 94 15.01 -28.79 -19.83
N GLN A 95 13.82 -29.27 -19.49
CA GLN A 95 13.63 -30.59 -18.88
C GLN A 95 13.99 -31.72 -19.85
N SER A 96 13.63 -31.60 -21.14
CA SER A 96 13.97 -32.59 -22.17
C SER A 96 15.49 -32.67 -22.44
N ASN A 97 16.18 -31.54 -22.40
CA ASN A 97 17.62 -31.48 -22.60
C ASN A 97 18.41 -32.05 -21.41
N HIS A 98 17.93 -31.88 -20.18
CA HIS A 98 18.54 -32.48 -18.99
C HIS A 98 18.48 -34.01 -18.99
N VAL A 99 17.37 -34.59 -19.44
CA VAL A 99 17.23 -36.07 -19.53
C VAL A 99 18.19 -36.66 -20.58
N ARG A 100 18.46 -35.93 -21.66
CA ARG A 100 19.42 -36.35 -22.70
C ARG A 100 20.89 -36.17 -22.30
N GLN A 101 21.23 -35.08 -21.60
CA GLN A 101 22.60 -34.87 -21.14
C GLN A 101 23.03 -35.83 -20.03
N GLY A 102 22.10 -36.25 -19.15
CA GLY A 102 22.39 -37.22 -18.10
C GLY A 102 22.78 -38.61 -18.61
N GLN A 103 22.20 -39.07 -19.72
CA GLN A 103 22.51 -40.39 -20.27
C GLN A 103 23.84 -40.45 -21.02
N SER A 104 24.25 -39.38 -21.71
CA SER A 104 25.48 -39.40 -22.52
C SER A 104 26.78 -39.52 -21.69
N ARG A 105 26.76 -39.12 -20.41
CA ARG A 105 27.94 -39.21 -19.54
C ARG A 105 28.25 -40.63 -19.07
N TYR A 106 27.24 -41.47 -18.87
CA TYR A 106 27.45 -42.86 -18.47
C TYR A 106 28.01 -43.72 -19.60
N PHE A 107 27.63 -43.43 -20.86
CA PHE A 107 28.18 -44.15 -22.01
C PHE A 107 29.64 -43.81 -22.29
N SER A 108 30.10 -42.58 -22.00
CA SER A 108 31.51 -42.21 -22.17
C SER A 108 32.43 -42.82 -21.10
N GLU A 109 31.94 -43.05 -19.87
CA GLU A 109 32.76 -43.66 -18.82
C GLU A 109 32.86 -45.19 -18.95
N LEU A 110 31.84 -45.87 -19.48
CA LEU A 110 31.89 -47.32 -19.67
C LEU A 110 32.75 -47.74 -20.88
N ALA A 111 33.05 -46.83 -21.80
CA ALA A 111 33.86 -47.09 -22.99
C ALA A 111 35.38 -46.92 -22.77
N LEU A 112 35.79 -46.47 -21.58
CA LEU A 112 37.20 -46.14 -21.24
C LEU A 112 37.81 -47.11 -20.21
N ARG A 113 37.16 -48.24 -19.95
CA ARG A 113 37.62 -49.32 -19.08
C ARG A 113 37.66 -50.64 -19.86
#